data_AF-A0A3D0V7R9-F1
#
_entry.id   AF-A0A3D0V7R9-F1
#
_cell.length_a   1.000
_cell.length_b   1.000
_cell.length_c   1.000
_cell.angle_alpha   90.00
_cell.angle_beta   90.00
_cell.angle_gamma   90.00
#
_symmetry.space_group_name_H-M   'P 1'
#
loop_
_entity.id
_entity.type
_entity.pdbx_description
1 polymer ?
#
loop_
_entity_poly.entity_id
_entity_poly.type
_entity_poly.pdbx_seq_one_letter_code
_entity_poly.pdbx_strand_id
1 'polypeptide(L)'
;MFGATEEKKGTKGYLILSSVIVLFLILVSVWSFFFAGKISFSSDYQAVFLDNGQVYFGAIFNENTDYYRLTDVYYLQSGYNMQADSDVALVKLGKEMHGPEDEMFISKQHILFIEDLTEESKVVQAIQTYKKQ
;
A
#
# COMPACT_ATOMS: atom_id res chain seq x y z
N MET A 1 -0.63 -36.96 67.62
CA MET A 1 -1.74 -36.62 66.72
C MET A 1 -1.12 -35.99 65.48
N PHE A 2 -1.29 -36.62 64.32
CA PHE A 2 -0.48 -36.40 63.10
C PHE A 2 -0.65 -35.00 62.51
N GLY A 3 0.47 -34.32 62.24
CA GLY A 3 0.51 -33.07 61.48
C GLY A 3 0.48 -33.35 59.98
N ALA A 4 -0.55 -32.88 59.29
CA ALA A 4 -0.59 -32.86 57.83
C ALA A 4 0.17 -31.62 57.33
N THR A 5 1.25 -31.82 56.59
CA THR A 5 1.89 -30.76 55.82
C THR A 5 1.16 -30.62 54.49
N GLU A 6 0.44 -29.51 54.29
CA GLU A 6 -0.08 -29.14 52.97
C GLU A 6 1.08 -28.84 52.02
N GLU A 7 1.23 -29.68 50.99
CA GLU A 7 2.17 -29.46 49.91
C GLU A 7 1.69 -28.27 49.06
N LYS A 8 2.41 -27.11 49.10
CA LYS A 8 2.16 -25.93 48.24
C LYS A 8 2.44 -26.24 46.76
N LYS A 9 1.60 -27.06 46.17
CA LYS A 9 1.67 -27.52 44.78
C LYS A 9 0.80 -26.63 43.90
N GLY A 10 1.13 -25.34 43.80
CA GLY A 10 0.29 -24.39 43.05
C GLY A 10 1.01 -23.20 42.42
N THR A 11 2.02 -22.64 43.09
CA THR A 11 2.60 -21.36 42.64
C THR A 11 3.65 -21.52 41.54
N LYS A 12 4.55 -22.51 41.66
CA LYS A 12 5.63 -22.71 40.66
C LYS A 12 5.12 -23.21 39.30
N GLY A 13 4.10 -24.06 39.30
CA GLY A 13 3.46 -24.54 38.07
C GLY A 13 2.75 -23.42 37.31
N TYR A 14 2.07 -22.52 38.04
CA TYR A 14 1.44 -21.34 37.46
C TYR A 14 2.46 -20.37 36.85
N LEU A 15 3.61 -20.16 37.50
CA LEU A 15 4.69 -19.31 36.97
C LEU A 15 5.26 -19.88 35.66
N ILE A 16 5.53 -21.19 35.60
CA ILE A 16 6.03 -21.84 34.37
C ILE A 16 4.98 -21.74 33.25
N LEU A 17 3.72 -22.02 33.55
CA LEU A 17 2.63 -21.91 32.58
C LEU A 17 2.47 -20.46 32.07
N SER A 18 2.57 -19.47 32.95
CA SER A 18 2.51 -18.05 32.56
C SER A 18 3.66 -17.64 31.64
N SER A 19 4.88 -18.10 31.91
CA SER A 19 6.05 -17.81 31.07
C SER A 19 5.92 -18.41 29.67
N VAL A 20 5.37 -19.63 29.57
CA VAL A 20 5.12 -20.28 28.28
C VAL A 20 4.06 -19.52 27.47
N ILE A 21 3.00 -19.05 28.12
CA ILE A 21 1.94 -18.26 27.47
C ILE A 21 2.50 -16.94 26.95
N VAL A 22 3.29 -16.22 27.75
CA VAL A 22 3.91 -14.96 27.31
C VAL A 22 4.85 -15.19 26.13
N LEU A 23 5.69 -16.23 26.18
CA LEU A 23 6.58 -16.57 25.07
C LEU A 23 5.80 -16.90 23.78
N PHE A 24 4.71 -17.67 23.91
CA PHE A 24 3.84 -18.00 22.79
C PHE A 24 3.18 -16.74 22.19
N LEU A 25 2.66 -15.84 23.02
CA LEU A 25 2.08 -14.58 22.56
C LEU A 25 3.10 -13.69 21.83
N ILE A 26 4.33 -13.62 22.32
CA ILE A 26 5.42 -12.90 21.64
C ILE A 26 5.69 -13.52 20.27
N LEU A 27 5.78 -14.86 20.19
CA LEU A 27 6.00 -15.55 18.92
C LEU A 27 4.86 -15.31 17.93
N VAL A 28 3.60 -15.33 18.39
CA VAL A 28 2.44 -15.04 17.54
C VAL A 28 2.45 -13.59 17.07
N SER A 29 2.76 -12.62 17.93
CA SER A 29 2.87 -11.21 17.55
C SER A 29 4.00 -10.98 16.55
N VAL A 30 5.19 -11.57 16.77
CA VAL A 30 6.31 -11.46 15.84
C VAL A 30 5.97 -12.12 14.50
N TRP A 31 5.39 -13.32 14.52
CA TRP A 31 4.96 -14.01 13.31
C TRP A 31 3.91 -13.20 12.53
N SER A 32 2.89 -12.67 13.21
CA SER A 32 1.86 -11.83 12.59
C SER A 32 2.42 -10.53 12.03
N PHE A 33 3.44 -9.94 12.67
CA PHE A 33 4.11 -8.74 12.19
C PHE A 33 4.87 -9.00 10.88
N PHE A 34 5.52 -10.17 10.77
CA PHE A 34 6.24 -10.57 9.55
C PHE A 34 5.32 -11.12 8.44
N PHE A 35 4.13 -11.60 8.77
CA PHE A 35 3.16 -12.14 7.81
C PHE A 35 2.06 -11.17 7.38
N ALA A 36 2.16 -9.88 7.73
CA ALA A 36 1.30 -8.86 7.17
C ALA A 36 1.40 -8.88 5.63
N GLY A 37 0.26 -9.10 4.96
CA GLY A 37 0.20 -9.39 3.53
C GLY A 37 0.81 -8.29 2.67
N LYS A 38 1.60 -8.69 1.67
CA LYS A 38 2.06 -7.78 0.62
C LYS A 38 0.93 -7.57 -0.39
N ILE A 39 0.56 -6.31 -0.62
CA ILE A 39 -0.26 -5.95 -1.77
C ILE A 39 0.58 -6.18 -3.03
N SER A 40 0.02 -6.88 -4.02
CA SER A 40 0.63 -7.10 -5.32
C SER A 40 -0.25 -6.43 -6.37
N PHE A 41 0.39 -5.76 -7.32
CA PHE A 41 -0.27 -5.16 -8.48
C PHE A 41 0.04 -6.01 -9.69
N SER A 42 -0.94 -6.18 -10.57
CA SER A 42 -0.86 -7.12 -11.70
C SER A 42 -1.01 -6.46 -13.07
N SER A 43 -1.51 -5.22 -13.10
CA SER A 43 -1.64 -4.44 -14.32
C SER A 43 -0.41 -3.56 -14.59
N ASP A 44 -0.27 -3.11 -15.84
CA ASP A 44 0.81 -2.20 -16.25
C ASP A 44 0.68 -0.79 -15.62
N TYR A 45 -0.53 -0.37 -15.26
CA TYR A 45 -0.80 0.96 -14.71
C TYR A 45 -1.83 0.92 -13.60
N GLN A 46 -1.58 1.70 -12.55
CA GLN A 46 -2.49 1.89 -11.44
C GLN A 46 -3.02 3.31 -11.41
N ALA A 47 -4.27 3.48 -10.98
CA ALA A 47 -4.78 4.77 -10.51
C ALA A 47 -4.54 4.89 -9.01
N VAL A 48 -3.84 5.94 -8.59
CA VAL A 48 -3.50 6.24 -7.19
C VAL A 48 -4.26 7.47 -6.74
N PHE A 49 -5.22 7.27 -5.85
CA PHE A 49 -6.09 8.32 -5.33
C PHE A 49 -5.57 8.84 -4.00
N LEU A 50 -5.32 10.15 -3.91
CA LEU A 50 -4.76 10.80 -2.73
C LEU A 50 -5.86 11.44 -1.88
N ASP A 51 -5.55 11.63 -0.59
CA ASP A 51 -6.45 12.25 0.40
C ASP A 51 -6.77 13.74 0.13
N ASN A 52 -5.99 14.37 -0.74
CA ASN A 52 -6.21 15.74 -1.24
C ASN A 52 -7.12 15.81 -2.48
N GLY A 53 -7.64 14.67 -2.95
CA GLY A 53 -8.52 14.56 -4.12
C GLY A 53 -7.80 14.48 -5.47
N GLN A 54 -6.46 14.47 -5.50
CA GLN A 54 -5.69 14.24 -6.71
C GLN A 54 -5.67 12.75 -7.09
N VAL A 55 -5.54 12.49 -8.39
CA VAL A 55 -5.32 11.15 -8.94
C VAL A 55 -4.12 11.17 -9.86
N TYR A 56 -3.24 10.19 -9.67
CA TYR A 56 -2.10 9.92 -10.54
C TYR A 56 -2.25 8.55 -11.18
N PHE A 57 -1.77 8.41 -12.40
CA PHE A 57 -1.74 7.15 -13.14
C PHE A 57 -0.29 6.79 -13.46
N GLY A 58 0.12 5.56 -13.22
CA GLY A 58 1.49 5.13 -13.50
C GLY A 58 1.75 3.71 -13.07
N ALA A 59 2.93 3.19 -13.40
CA ALA A 59 3.38 1.89 -12.92
C ALA A 59 3.91 2.02 -11.49
N ILE A 60 3.35 1.25 -10.56
CA ILE A 60 3.68 1.34 -9.14
C ILE A 60 4.74 0.30 -8.72
N PHE A 61 5.71 0.75 -7.94
CA PHE A 61 6.74 -0.07 -7.34
C PHE A 61 6.75 0.14 -5.83
N ASN A 62 6.87 -0.96 -5.09
CA ASN A 62 7.06 -0.90 -3.64
C ASN A 62 8.50 -0.49 -3.35
N GLU A 63 8.70 0.79 -2.99
CA GLU A 63 10.02 1.36 -2.71
C GLU A 63 10.51 0.94 -1.32
N ASN A 64 9.71 1.24 -0.31
CA ASN A 64 10.01 0.93 1.09
C ASN A 64 8.71 0.81 1.90
N THR A 65 8.81 0.83 3.24
CA THR A 65 7.65 0.74 4.13
C THR A 65 6.68 1.90 3.98
N ASP A 66 7.17 3.10 3.68
CA ASP A 66 6.43 4.35 3.78
C ASP A 66 6.04 4.95 2.43
N TYR A 67 6.70 4.54 1.35
CA TYR A 67 6.55 5.12 0.02
C TYR A 67 6.30 4.05 -1.07
N TYR A 68 5.45 4.42 -2.03
CA TYR A 68 5.46 3.83 -3.36
C TYR A 68 6.23 4.74 -4.31
N ARG A 69 6.92 4.15 -5.28
CA ARG A 69 7.47 4.86 -6.43
C ARG A 69 6.55 4.62 -7.62
N LEU A 70 6.07 5.69 -8.23
CA LEU A 70 5.37 5.64 -9.51
C LEU A 70 6.34 6.05 -10.62
N THR A 71 6.27 5.38 -11.75
CA THR A 71 6.99 5.75 -12.99
C THR A 71 6.03 5.81 -14.15
N ASP A 72 6.43 6.50 -15.23
CA ASP A 72 5.57 6.73 -16.39
C ASP A 72 4.25 7.38 -15.94
N VAL A 73 4.40 8.51 -15.25
CA VAL A 73 3.35 9.14 -14.46
C VAL A 73 2.53 10.09 -15.31
N TYR A 74 1.20 10.01 -15.18
CA TYR A 74 0.22 10.87 -15.83
C TYR A 74 -0.77 11.42 -14.80
N TYR A 75 -1.34 12.60 -15.07
CA TYR A 75 -2.42 13.19 -14.27
C TYR A 75 -3.44 13.86 -15.18
N LEU A 76 -4.62 14.18 -14.65
CA LEU A 76 -5.66 14.85 -15.42
C LEU A 76 -5.32 16.30 -15.69
N GLN A 77 -5.55 16.75 -16.92
CA GLN A 77 -5.52 18.17 -17.23
C GLN A 77 -6.60 18.91 -16.41
N SER A 78 -6.28 20.10 -15.92
CA SER A 78 -7.22 20.90 -15.13
C SER A 78 -8.55 21.11 -15.84
N GLY A 79 -9.66 20.83 -15.16
CA GLY A 79 -11.03 20.95 -15.69
C GLY A 79 -11.64 19.65 -16.21
N TYR A 80 -10.86 18.55 -16.27
CA TYR A 80 -11.39 17.21 -16.54
C TYR A 80 -11.69 16.44 -15.26
N ASN A 81 -12.87 15.82 -15.21
CA ASN A 81 -13.32 15.00 -14.09
C ASN A 81 -13.49 13.55 -14.56
N MET A 82 -13.15 12.57 -13.73
CA MET A 82 -13.25 11.13 -14.07
C MET A 82 -14.68 10.64 -14.31
N GLN A 83 -15.70 11.42 -13.95
CA GLN A 83 -17.10 11.01 -14.01
C GLN A 83 -17.81 11.40 -15.32
N ALA A 84 -17.17 12.20 -16.17
CA ALA A 84 -17.77 12.64 -17.44
C ALA A 84 -17.33 11.72 -18.59
N ASP A 85 -18.25 11.40 -19.50
CA ASP A 85 -18.00 10.58 -20.70
C ASP A 85 -17.16 11.31 -21.78
N SER A 86 -16.50 12.40 -21.40
CA SER A 86 -15.60 13.18 -22.24
C SER A 86 -14.29 12.45 -22.51
N ASP A 87 -13.63 12.81 -23.62
CA ASP A 87 -12.28 12.35 -23.91
C ASP A 87 -11.34 12.65 -22.74
N VAL A 88 -10.61 11.64 -22.27
CA VAL A 88 -9.71 11.78 -21.13
C VAL A 88 -8.47 12.58 -21.57
N ALA A 89 -8.32 13.79 -21.06
CA ALA A 89 -7.11 14.59 -21.26
C ALA A 89 -6.09 14.31 -20.16
N LEU A 90 -5.03 13.56 -20.51
CA LEU A 90 -3.91 13.25 -19.64
C LEU A 90 -2.72 14.18 -19.92
N VAL A 91 -2.04 14.57 -18.86
CA VAL A 91 -0.75 15.27 -18.91
C VAL A 91 0.32 14.34 -18.38
N LYS A 92 1.40 14.20 -19.15
CA LYS A 92 2.59 13.43 -18.76
C LYS A 92 3.44 14.25 -17.78
N LEU A 93 3.77 13.67 -16.63
CA LEU A 93 4.75 14.24 -15.69
C LEU A 93 6.13 14.36 -16.37
N GLY A 94 6.80 15.48 -16.17
CA GLY A 94 8.20 15.72 -16.56
C GLY A 94 8.44 16.98 -17.40
N LYS A 95 7.39 17.71 -17.78
CA LYS A 95 7.47 18.93 -18.62
C LYS A 95 6.96 20.18 -17.90
N GLU A 96 6.78 20.11 -16.60
CA GLU A 96 6.35 21.22 -15.77
C GLU A 96 7.49 22.24 -15.57
N MET A 97 7.13 23.46 -15.17
CA MET A 97 8.11 24.54 -14.93
C MET A 97 9.14 24.23 -13.83
N HIS A 98 8.80 23.34 -12.89
CA HIS A 98 9.71 22.90 -11.83
C HIS A 98 10.55 21.68 -12.24
N GLY A 99 10.38 21.18 -13.47
CA GLY A 99 11.21 20.16 -14.12
C GLY A 99 11.36 18.85 -13.35
N PRO A 100 10.28 18.18 -12.94
CA PRO A 100 10.40 16.88 -12.28
C PRO A 100 10.92 15.84 -13.28
N GLU A 101 11.55 14.78 -12.76
CA GLU A 101 11.75 13.56 -13.55
C GLU A 101 10.42 12.81 -13.71
N ASP A 102 10.40 11.81 -14.60
CA ASP A 102 9.26 10.92 -14.77
C ASP A 102 9.17 9.84 -13.66
N GLU A 103 9.21 10.31 -12.43
CA GLU A 103 9.04 9.49 -11.25
C GLU A 103 8.43 10.29 -10.11
N MET A 104 7.66 9.61 -9.27
CA MET A 104 7.04 10.21 -8.11
C MET A 104 7.09 9.26 -6.91
N PHE A 105 7.66 9.74 -5.81
CA PHE A 105 7.61 9.05 -4.53
C PHE A 105 6.40 9.52 -3.74
N ILE A 106 5.41 8.65 -3.60
CA ILE A 106 4.14 8.96 -2.93
C ILE A 106 4.11 8.28 -1.57
N SER A 107 3.83 9.06 -0.52
CA SER A 107 3.64 8.52 0.82
C SER A 107 2.40 7.65 0.89
N LYS A 108 2.55 6.42 1.39
CA LYS A 108 1.44 5.48 1.58
C LYS A 108 0.39 5.98 2.58
N GLN A 109 0.77 6.90 3.47
CA GLN A 109 -0.14 7.47 4.47
C GLN A 109 -1.18 8.42 3.85
N HIS A 110 -0.89 8.97 2.67
CA HIS A 110 -1.76 9.92 1.97
C HIS A 110 -2.54 9.28 0.80
N ILE A 111 -2.42 7.96 0.64
CA ILE A 111 -3.16 7.21 -0.38
C ILE A 111 -4.46 6.70 0.22
N LEU A 112 -5.59 7.03 -0.42
CA LEU A 112 -6.90 6.52 -0.03
C LEU A 112 -7.11 5.10 -0.56
N PHE A 113 -6.82 4.87 -1.84
CA PHE A 113 -6.91 3.58 -2.49
C PHE A 113 -6.15 3.57 -3.82
N ILE A 114 -5.90 2.36 -4.32
CA ILE A 114 -5.18 2.10 -5.57
C ILE A 114 -5.99 1.09 -6.38
N GLU A 115 -6.14 1.34 -7.68
CA GLU A 115 -6.86 0.45 -8.61
C GLU A 115 -5.94 0.00 -9.75
N ASP A 116 -5.91 -1.31 -10.01
CA ASP A 116 -5.30 -1.85 -11.24
C ASP A 116 -6.17 -1.45 -12.44
N LEU A 117 -5.56 -0.90 -13.49
CA LEU A 117 -6.27 -0.48 -14.69
C LEU A 117 -6.23 -1.59 -15.75
N THR A 118 -7.38 -1.84 -16.38
CA THR A 118 -7.44 -2.78 -17.50
C THR A 118 -6.91 -2.14 -18.78
N GLU A 119 -6.49 -2.97 -19.75
CA GLU A 119 -6.03 -2.53 -21.07
C GLU A 119 -7.12 -1.77 -21.85
N GLU A 120 -8.39 -2.09 -21.58
CA GLU A 120 -9.55 -1.46 -22.20
C GLU A 120 -9.93 -0.11 -21.58
N SER A 121 -9.27 0.29 -20.48
CA SER A 121 -9.57 1.57 -19.86
C SER A 121 -9.21 2.75 -20.77
N LYS A 122 -10.08 3.77 -20.82
CA LYS A 122 -9.83 5.01 -21.60
C LYS A 122 -8.49 5.66 -21.21
N VAL A 123 -8.09 5.55 -19.94
CA VAL A 123 -6.80 6.05 -19.43
C VAL A 123 -5.63 5.28 -20.05
N VAL A 124 -5.62 3.94 -19.97
CA VAL A 124 -4.53 3.13 -20.53
C VAL A 124 -4.45 3.31 -22.05
N GLN A 125 -5.58 3.37 -22.75
CA GLN A 125 -5.63 3.65 -24.19
C GLN A 125 -5.06 5.03 -24.54
N ALA A 126 -5.35 6.06 -23.74
CA ALA A 126 -4.78 7.40 -23.91
C ALA A 126 -3.27 7.41 -23.69
N ILE A 127 -2.77 6.73 -22.65
CA ILE A 127 -1.33 6.56 -22.37
C ILE A 127 -0.63 5.85 -23.55
N GLN A 128 -1.18 4.74 -24.02
CA GLN A 128 -0.63 4.00 -25.16
C GLN A 128 -0.61 4.84 -26.45
N THR A 129 -1.62 5.69 -26.65
CA THR A 129 -1.69 6.62 -27.79
C THR A 129 -0.62 7.70 -27.68
N TYR A 130 -0.42 8.29 -26.49
CA TYR A 130 0.64 9.25 -26.24
C TYR A 130 2.03 8.67 -26.53
N LYS A 131 2.31 7.43 -26.11
CA LYS A 131 3.60 6.76 -26.33
C LYS A 131 3.93 6.44 -27.80
N LYS A 132 2.95 6.45 -28.69
CA LYS A 132 3.13 6.17 -30.12
C LYS A 132 3.47 7.42 -30.94
N GLN A 133 3.32 8.60 -30.36
CA GLN A 133 3.63 9.90 -30.98
C GLN A 133 5.12 10.22 -30.84
#